data_AF-X1GFC4-F1
#
_entry.id   AF-X1GFC4-F1
#
_cell.length_a   1.000
_cell.length_b   1.000
_cell.length_c   1.000
_cell.angle_alpha   90.00
_cell.angle_beta   90.00
_cell.angle_gamma   90.00
#
_symmetry.space_group_name_H-M   'P 1'
#
loop_
_entity.id
_entity.type
_entity.pdbx_description
1 polymer ?
#
loop_
_entity_poly.entity_id
_entity_poly.type
_entity_poly.pdbx_seq_one_letter_code
_entity_poly.pdbx_strand_id
1 'polypeptide(L)'
;MELDVFPKPDFIITTNLACDAAQKSFYIHSVKYNIEKNFYLIDVPYEYSKESISYLAGQIKNICMDISSKSGMKLDTSKFKEVISLSNEFRKWAIKVNNLRKTLTNYPPYYNGLNFILPFHGLAGTREAVILYTQMYKELKKYLDKEEKEKSGKNKS
;
A
#
# COMPACT_ATOMS: atom_id res chain seq x y z
N MET A 1 -17.38 -10.48 -20.23
CA MET A 1 -17.29 -9.22 -21.00
C MET A 1 -16.34 -8.32 -20.23
N GLU A 2 -15.15 -8.05 -20.77
CA GLU A 2 -14.28 -7.03 -20.17
C GLU A 2 -14.87 -5.66 -20.48
N LEU A 3 -14.88 -4.77 -19.49
CA LEU A 3 -15.58 -3.48 -19.57
C LEU A 3 -14.73 -2.36 -20.18
N ASP A 4 -13.47 -2.64 -20.58
CA ASP A 4 -12.48 -1.68 -21.11
C ASP A 4 -12.43 -0.34 -20.35
N VAL A 5 -12.58 -0.41 -19.03
CA VAL A 5 -12.65 0.77 -18.14
C VAL A 5 -11.28 1.34 -17.76
N PHE A 6 -10.20 0.62 -18.01
CA PHE A 6 -8.83 1.06 -17.69
C PHE A 6 -8.00 1.25 -18.96
N PRO A 7 -7.08 2.23 -18.98
CA PRO A 7 -6.18 2.41 -20.09
C PRO A 7 -5.28 1.18 -20.25
N LYS A 8 -4.82 0.94 -21.48
CA LYS A 8 -3.78 -0.06 -21.75
C LYS A 8 -2.51 0.29 -20.94
N PRO A 9 -1.96 -0.65 -20.16
CA PRO A 9 -0.74 -0.39 -19.38
C PRO A 9 0.50 -0.37 -20.28
N ASP A 10 1.48 0.47 -19.92
CA ASP A 10 2.83 0.45 -20.53
C ASP A 10 3.72 -0.63 -19.92
N PHE A 11 3.54 -0.89 -18.62
CA PHE A 11 4.29 -1.87 -17.83
C PHE A 11 3.34 -2.62 -16.90
N ILE A 12 3.64 -3.89 -16.64
CA ILE A 12 2.94 -4.70 -15.65
C ILE A 12 3.96 -5.18 -14.63
N ILE A 13 3.75 -4.85 -13.36
CA ILE A 13 4.59 -5.29 -12.24
C ILE A 13 3.70 -6.08 -11.29
N THR A 14 4.10 -7.30 -10.96
CA THR A 14 3.39 -8.16 -10.01
C THR A 14 4.37 -8.75 -9.00
N THR A 15 3.87 -9.36 -7.92
CA THR A 15 4.68 -10.09 -6.93
C THR A 15 4.05 -11.44 -6.61
N ASN A 16 4.87 -12.41 -6.22
CA ASN A 16 4.42 -13.73 -5.74
C ASN A 16 3.89 -13.70 -4.29
N LEU A 17 3.94 -12.55 -3.60
CA LEU A 17 3.55 -12.44 -2.18
C LEU A 17 2.05 -12.65 -1.94
N ALA A 18 1.19 -12.24 -2.87
CA ALA A 18 -0.26 -12.30 -2.68
C ALA A 18 -0.83 -13.69 -2.97
N CYS A 19 -0.68 -14.17 -4.21
CA CYS A 19 -1.04 -15.53 -4.60
C CYS A 19 -0.34 -15.94 -5.90
N ASP A 20 -0.18 -17.25 -6.10
CA ASP A 20 0.43 -17.82 -7.32
C ASP A 20 -0.44 -17.67 -8.56
N ALA A 21 -1.75 -17.45 -8.39
CA ALA A 21 -2.64 -17.21 -9.53
C ALA A 21 -2.43 -15.81 -10.13
N ALA A 22 -2.11 -14.80 -9.32
CA ALA A 22 -1.98 -13.42 -9.78
C ALA A 22 -0.88 -13.26 -10.82
N GLN A 23 0.28 -13.89 -10.60
CA GLN A 23 1.41 -13.85 -11.53
C GLN A 23 1.05 -14.37 -12.93
N LYS A 24 0.29 -15.48 -13.01
CA LYS A 24 -0.18 -16.03 -14.30
C LYS A 24 -1.19 -15.11 -14.97
N SER A 25 -2.14 -14.58 -14.22
CA SER A 25 -3.14 -13.66 -14.75
C SER A 25 -2.50 -12.39 -15.33
N PHE A 26 -1.57 -11.77 -14.60
CA PHE A 26 -0.86 -10.58 -15.08
C PHE A 26 0.04 -10.85 -16.29
N TYR A 27 0.61 -12.06 -16.40
CA TYR A 27 1.32 -12.46 -17.61
C TYR A 27 0.39 -12.65 -18.81
N ILE A 28 -0.78 -13.28 -18.63
CA ILE A 28 -1.78 -13.39 -19.71
C ILE A 28 -2.20 -11.99 -20.20
N HIS A 29 -2.34 -11.02 -19.28
CA HIS A 29 -2.60 -9.64 -19.66
C HIS A 29 -1.43 -9.00 -20.43
N SER A 30 -0.18 -9.29 -20.09
CA SER A 30 0.96 -8.75 -20.86
C SER A 30 0.98 -9.29 -22.29
N VAL A 31 0.64 -10.57 -22.50
CA VAL A 31 0.45 -11.16 -23.83
C VAL A 31 -0.71 -10.51 -24.57
N LYS A 32 -1.87 -10.37 -23.91
CA LYS A 32 -3.06 -9.72 -24.49
C LYS A 32 -2.76 -8.31 -25.00
N TYR A 33 -1.93 -7.56 -24.28
CA TYR A 33 -1.57 -6.18 -24.62
C TYR A 33 -0.30 -6.06 -25.48
N ASN A 34 0.36 -7.17 -25.85
CA ASN A 34 1.65 -7.21 -26.55
C ASN A 34 2.75 -6.39 -25.83
N ILE A 35 2.85 -6.56 -24.51
CA ILE A 35 3.81 -5.88 -23.63
C ILE A 35 4.59 -6.86 -22.74
N GLU A 36 4.78 -8.10 -23.19
CA GLU A 36 5.51 -9.15 -22.45
C GLU A 36 6.94 -8.70 -22.07
N LYS A 37 7.59 -7.93 -22.94
CA LYS A 37 8.90 -7.31 -22.67
C LYS A 37 8.90 -6.29 -21.52
N ASN A 38 7.72 -5.84 -21.08
CA ASN A 38 7.48 -4.87 -20.02
C ASN A 38 6.73 -5.50 -18.83
N PHE A 39 6.70 -6.83 -18.76
CA PHE A 39 6.21 -7.58 -17.61
C PHE A 39 7.36 -7.85 -16.63
N TYR A 40 7.12 -7.59 -15.35
CA TYR A 40 8.07 -7.85 -14.27
C TYR A 40 7.39 -8.59 -13.12
N LEU A 41 8.04 -9.67 -12.68
CA LEU A 41 7.70 -10.38 -11.46
C LEU A 41 8.71 -10.01 -10.36
N ILE A 42 8.20 -9.44 -9.27
CA ILE A 42 8.92 -9.30 -8.01
C ILE A 42 8.81 -10.64 -7.28
N ASP A 43 9.81 -11.48 -7.47
CA ASP A 43 9.94 -12.78 -6.80
C ASP A 43 10.51 -12.58 -5.39
N VAL A 44 9.63 -12.71 -4.39
CA VAL A 44 9.95 -12.60 -2.97
C VAL A 44 10.27 -13.99 -2.43
N PRO A 45 11.48 -14.22 -1.89
CA PRO A 45 11.84 -15.50 -1.28
C PRO A 45 10.98 -15.81 -0.05
N TYR A 46 10.66 -17.09 0.17
CA TYR A 46 9.91 -17.54 1.35
C TYR A 46 10.73 -17.42 2.66
N GLU A 47 12.05 -17.57 2.57
CA GLU A 47 12.94 -17.50 3.73
C GLU A 47 13.47 -16.09 3.95
N TYR A 48 13.48 -15.65 5.21
CA TYR A 48 14.09 -14.39 5.60
C TYR A 48 15.58 -14.61 5.93
N SER A 49 16.46 -14.25 5.00
CA SER A 49 17.92 -14.33 5.14
C SER A 49 18.61 -13.10 4.56
N LYS A 50 19.91 -12.94 4.79
CA LYS A 50 20.69 -11.83 4.20
C LYS A 50 20.74 -11.95 2.68
N GLU A 51 20.78 -13.19 2.20
CA GLU A 51 20.77 -13.56 0.79
C GLU A 51 19.44 -13.17 0.16
N SER A 52 18.31 -13.50 0.80
CA SER A 52 16.97 -13.09 0.34
C SER A 52 16.81 -11.58 0.26
N ILE A 53 17.33 -10.85 1.26
CA ILE A 53 17.30 -9.38 1.26
C ILE A 53 18.12 -8.82 0.09
N SER A 54 19.35 -9.31 -0.09
CA SER A 54 20.25 -8.87 -1.16
C SER A 54 19.66 -9.15 -2.54
N TYR A 55 19.09 -10.35 -2.73
CA TYR A 55 18.41 -10.76 -3.95
C TYR A 55 17.23 -9.83 -4.28
N LEU A 56 16.31 -9.63 -3.34
CA LEU A 56 15.13 -8.81 -3.56
C LEU A 56 15.49 -7.33 -3.82
N ALA A 57 16.47 -6.79 -3.09
CA ALA A 57 16.96 -5.43 -3.30
C ALA A 57 17.58 -5.26 -4.70
N GLY A 58 18.38 -6.25 -5.15
CA GLY A 58 18.95 -6.28 -6.50
C GLY A 58 17.87 -6.34 -7.58
N GLN A 59 16.86 -7.18 -7.40
CA GLN A 59 15.74 -7.33 -8.32
C GLN A 59 14.95 -6.02 -8.48
N ILE A 60 14.57 -5.38 -7.37
CA ILE A 60 13.86 -4.09 -7.38
C ILE A 60 14.71 -3.01 -8.07
N LYS A 61 16.01 -2.96 -7.79
CA LYS A 61 16.93 -2.02 -8.45
C LYS A 61 16.99 -2.24 -9.96
N ASN A 62 17.11 -3.50 -10.41
CA ASN A 62 17.17 -3.83 -11.83
C ASN A 62 15.88 -3.48 -12.56
N ILE A 63 14.72 -3.80 -11.99
CA ILE A 63 13.41 -3.40 -12.54
C ILE A 63 13.32 -1.87 -12.67
N CYS A 64 13.71 -1.14 -11.63
CA CYS A 64 13.70 0.32 -11.63
C CYS A 64 14.59 0.92 -12.73
N MET A 65 15.82 0.41 -12.89
CA MET A 65 16.74 0.87 -13.95
C MET A 65 16.22 0.56 -15.35
N ASP A 66 15.65 -0.63 -15.56
CA ASP A 66 15.10 -1.04 -16.86
C ASP A 66 13.87 -0.21 -17.24
N ILE A 67 12.93 0.00 -16.31
CA ILE A 67 11.77 0.88 -16.53
C ILE A 67 12.22 2.32 -16.81
N SER A 68 13.18 2.84 -16.06
CA SER A 68 13.73 4.18 -16.27
C SER A 68 14.33 4.33 -17.67
N SER A 69 15.08 3.32 -18.13
CA SER A 69 15.63 3.26 -19.49
C SER A 69 14.54 3.23 -20.56
N LYS A 70 13.56 2.32 -20.42
CA LYS A 70 12.45 2.14 -21.39
C LYS A 70 11.50 3.33 -21.46
N SER A 71 11.29 4.04 -20.35
CA SER A 71 10.42 5.21 -20.27
C SER A 71 11.14 6.53 -20.62
N GLY A 72 12.48 6.53 -20.69
CA GLY A 72 13.27 7.75 -20.82
C GLY A 72 13.25 8.63 -19.56
N MET A 73 12.70 8.14 -18.44
CA MET A 73 12.63 8.87 -17.18
C MET A 73 13.93 8.70 -16.39
N LYS A 74 14.53 9.80 -15.94
CA LYS A 74 15.67 9.74 -15.04
C LYS A 74 15.20 9.46 -13.62
N LEU A 75 15.88 8.53 -12.95
CA LEU A 75 15.64 8.24 -11.54
C LEU A 75 16.10 9.42 -10.67
N ASP A 76 15.16 10.10 -10.04
CA ASP A 76 15.44 11.15 -9.06
C ASP A 76 15.59 10.51 -7.67
N THR A 77 16.83 10.45 -7.19
CA THR A 77 17.15 9.85 -5.89
C THR A 77 16.54 10.65 -4.72
N SER A 78 16.35 11.96 -4.88
CA SER A 78 15.73 12.82 -3.87
C SER A 78 14.25 12.47 -3.71
N LYS A 79 13.52 12.41 -4.84
CA LYS A 79 12.11 11.97 -4.85
C LYS A 79 11.95 10.54 -4.36
N PHE A 80 12.88 9.65 -4.70
CA PHE A 80 12.84 8.27 -4.22
C PHE A 80 12.92 8.20 -2.69
N LYS A 81 13.83 8.97 -2.08
CA LYS A 81 13.92 9.10 -0.60
C LYS A 81 12.65 9.69 0.00
N GLU A 82 12.07 10.70 -0.64
CA GLU A 82 10.81 11.32 -0.20
C GLU A 82 9.66 10.31 -0.19
N VAL A 83 9.47 9.56 -1.27
CA VAL A 83 8.41 8.52 -1.39
C VAL A 83 8.58 7.44 -0.32
N ILE A 84 9.80 7.00 -0.03
CA ILE A 84 10.08 6.05 1.06
C ILE A 84 9.72 6.66 2.43
N SER A 85 10.08 7.92 2.66
CA SER A 85 9.75 8.64 3.89
C SER A 85 8.24 8.72 4.10
N LEU A 86 7.50 9.13 3.07
CA LEU A 86 6.04 9.20 3.06
C LEU A 86 5.39 7.83 3.29
N SER A 87 5.92 6.77 2.66
CA SER A 87 5.42 5.40 2.85
C SER A 87 5.60 4.93 4.30
N ASN A 88 6.76 5.22 4.90
CA ASN A 88 7.03 4.93 6.30
C ASN A 88 6.14 5.74 7.26
N GLU A 89 5.91 7.02 6.97
CA GLU A 89 5.03 7.86 7.76
C GLU A 89 3.58 7.38 7.70
N PHE A 90 3.08 7.11 6.49
CA PHE A 90 1.77 6.49 6.28
C PHE A 90 1.63 5.20 7.08
N ARG A 91 2.63 4.29 7.00
CA ARG A 91 2.64 3.03 7.75
C ARG A 91 2.54 3.26 9.26
N LYS A 92 3.25 4.24 9.81
CA LYS A 92 3.16 4.59 11.25
C LYS A 92 1.73 4.97 11.63
N TRP A 93 1.06 5.80 10.83
CA TRP A 93 -0.34 6.19 11.10
C TRP A 93 -1.31 5.03 10.92
N ALA A 94 -1.15 4.21 9.88
CA ALA A 94 -1.96 3.01 9.68
C ALA A 94 -1.87 2.03 10.87
N ILE A 95 -0.68 1.82 11.43
CA ILE A 95 -0.49 1.00 12.63
C ILE A 95 -1.20 1.63 13.84
N LYS A 96 -1.09 2.96 14.05
CA LYS A 96 -1.78 3.66 15.14
C LYS A 96 -3.30 3.53 15.04
N VAL A 97 -3.86 3.72 13.85
CA VAL A 97 -5.28 3.53 13.57
C VAL A 97 -5.69 2.09 13.88
N ASN A 98 -4.96 1.10 13.38
CA ASN A 98 -5.28 -0.31 13.61
C ASN A 98 -5.20 -0.68 15.09
N ASN A 99 -4.24 -0.15 15.84
CA ASN A 99 -4.15 -0.37 17.28
C ASN A 99 -5.32 0.27 18.04
N LEU A 100 -5.73 1.49 17.66
CA LEU A 100 -6.88 2.16 18.26
C LEU A 100 -8.18 1.38 18.05
N ARG A 101 -8.37 0.82 16.85
CA ARG A 101 -9.55 0.00 16.52
C ARG A 101 -9.67 -1.30 17.34
N LYS A 102 -8.61 -1.74 18.03
CA LYS A 102 -8.67 -2.93 18.90
C LYS A 102 -9.56 -2.71 20.13
N THR A 103 -9.70 -1.47 20.59
CA THR A 103 -10.45 -1.13 21.82
C THR A 103 -11.65 -0.23 21.56
N LEU A 104 -11.72 0.42 20.39
CA LEU A 104 -12.83 1.28 20.01
C LEU A 104 -14.10 0.45 19.74
N THR A 105 -15.19 0.83 20.40
CA THR A 105 -16.48 0.12 20.29
C THR A 105 -17.56 0.94 19.60
N ASN A 106 -17.42 2.26 19.59
CA ASN A 106 -18.33 3.23 19.00
C ASN A 106 -17.60 4.00 17.88
N TYR A 107 -18.08 3.85 16.66
CA TYR A 107 -17.48 4.46 15.48
C TYR A 107 -18.25 5.72 15.05
N PRO A 108 -17.63 6.63 14.27
CA PRO A 108 -18.36 7.71 13.63
C PRO A 108 -19.56 7.20 12.82
N PRO A 109 -20.69 7.94 12.76
CA PRO A 109 -21.81 7.58 11.91
C PRO A 109 -21.37 7.35 10.46
N TYR A 110 -21.92 6.32 9.82
CA TYR A 110 -21.61 5.93 8.43
C TYR A 110 -20.15 5.52 8.18
N TYR A 111 -19.37 5.28 9.23
CA TYR A 111 -18.02 4.77 9.07
C TYR A 111 -18.03 3.38 8.42
N ASN A 112 -17.36 3.25 7.27
CA ASN A 112 -17.13 1.98 6.60
C ASN A 112 -15.63 1.78 6.37
N GLY A 113 -15.02 0.84 7.10
CA GLY A 113 -13.60 0.53 7.00
C GLY A 113 -13.16 0.06 5.61
N LEU A 114 -14.06 -0.55 4.83
CA LEU A 114 -13.75 -1.07 3.48
C LEU A 114 -13.48 0.05 2.47
N ASN A 115 -14.04 1.25 2.67
CA ASN A 115 -13.81 2.40 1.79
C ASN A 115 -12.32 2.82 1.75
N PHE A 116 -11.52 2.39 2.73
CA PHE A 116 -10.11 2.73 2.83
C PHE A 116 -9.17 1.68 2.22
N ILE A 117 -9.69 0.58 1.65
CA ILE A 117 -8.84 -0.47 1.06
C ILE A 117 -8.07 0.02 -0.16
N LEU A 118 -8.70 0.83 -1.02
CA LEU A 118 -8.06 1.38 -2.22
C LEU A 118 -7.00 2.44 -1.85
N PRO A 119 -7.28 3.42 -0.97
CA PRO A 119 -6.23 4.31 -0.46
C PRO A 119 -5.06 3.56 0.19
N PHE A 120 -5.33 2.48 0.94
CA PHE A 120 -4.30 1.71 1.62
C PHE A 120 -3.31 1.05 0.64
N HIS A 121 -3.83 0.45 -0.43
CA HIS A 121 -3.00 -0.25 -1.42
C HIS A 121 -2.45 0.67 -2.52
N GLY A 122 -3.18 1.72 -2.88
CA GLY A 122 -2.87 2.55 -4.05
C GLY A 122 -2.13 3.86 -3.76
N LEU A 123 -2.17 4.37 -2.53
CA LEU A 123 -1.61 5.68 -2.19
C LEU A 123 -0.37 5.62 -1.28
N ALA A 124 0.15 4.43 -0.98
CA ALA A 124 1.38 4.31 -0.19
C ALA A 124 2.53 5.10 -0.84
N GLY A 125 3.22 5.92 -0.05
CA GLY A 125 4.28 6.80 -0.55
C GLY A 125 3.81 8.19 -1.02
N THR A 126 2.54 8.53 -0.84
CA THR A 126 1.98 9.86 -1.14
C THR A 126 1.70 10.67 0.13
N ARG A 127 1.62 12.00 -0.01
CA ARG A 127 1.24 12.90 1.09
C ARG A 127 -0.23 12.73 1.46
N GLU A 128 -1.07 12.43 0.49
CA GLU A 128 -2.51 12.22 0.63
C GLU A 128 -2.79 11.02 1.54
N ALA A 129 -2.04 9.93 1.42
CA ALA A 129 -2.16 8.78 2.32
C ALA A 129 -1.81 9.15 3.77
N VAL A 130 -0.76 9.94 3.98
CA VAL A 130 -0.37 10.43 5.31
C VAL A 130 -1.47 11.30 5.90
N ILE A 131 -2.00 12.25 5.13
CA ILE A 131 -3.09 13.13 5.57
C ILE A 131 -4.32 12.31 5.94
N LEU A 132 -4.74 11.40 5.05
CA LEU A 132 -5.93 10.57 5.24
C LEU A 132 -5.85 9.77 6.55
N TYR A 133 -4.75 9.07 6.78
CA TYR A 133 -4.60 8.22 7.97
C TYR A 133 -4.35 9.02 9.24
N THR A 134 -3.74 10.19 9.15
CA THR A 134 -3.63 11.13 10.28
C THR A 134 -5.00 11.65 10.69
N GLN A 135 -5.84 12.05 9.73
CA GLN A 135 -7.19 12.55 10.03
C GLN A 135 -8.07 11.43 10.58
N MET A 136 -8.02 10.24 9.99
CA MET A 136 -8.71 9.06 10.50
C MET A 136 -8.31 8.76 11.94
N TYR A 137 -7.02 8.79 12.27
CA TYR A 137 -6.56 8.60 13.65
C TYR A 137 -7.16 9.64 14.60
N LYS A 138 -7.11 10.93 14.23
CA LYS A 138 -7.66 12.03 15.05
C LYS A 138 -9.15 11.85 15.29
N GLU A 139 -9.90 11.47 14.27
CA GLU A 139 -11.35 11.28 14.37
C GLU A 139 -11.68 10.09 15.27
N LEU A 140 -11.10 8.91 15.01
CA LEU A 140 -11.35 7.72 15.83
C LEU A 140 -10.89 7.91 17.28
N LYS A 141 -9.80 8.65 17.52
CA LYS A 141 -9.34 8.96 18.88
C LYS A 141 -10.33 9.81 19.66
N LYS A 142 -10.99 10.78 19.03
CA LYS A 142 -12.07 11.55 19.68
C LYS A 142 -13.23 10.67 20.15
N TYR A 143 -13.56 9.61 19.41
CA TYR A 143 -14.61 8.67 19.81
C TYR A 143 -14.15 7.79 20.97
N LEU A 144 -12.92 7.25 20.91
CA LEU A 144 -12.36 6.49 22.01
C LEU A 144 -12.30 7.31 23.31
N ASP A 145 -11.86 8.56 23.23
CA ASP A 145 -11.77 9.45 24.40
C ASP A 145 -13.15 9.74 25.03
N LYS A 146 -14.21 9.79 24.21
CA LYS A 146 -15.58 9.92 24.71
C LYS A 146 -16.04 8.66 25.44
N GLU A 147 -15.77 7.47 24.86
CA GLU A 147 -16.09 6.20 25.51
C GLU A 147 -15.38 6.04 26.87
N GLU A 148 -14.10 6.41 26.93
CA GLU A 148 -13.30 6.34 28.16
C GLU A 148 -13.84 7.28 29.26
N LYS A 149 -14.31 8.49 28.87
CA LYS A 149 -14.96 9.42 29.79
C LYS A 149 -16.30 8.90 30.31
N GLU A 150 -17.12 8.30 29.45
CA GLU A 150 -18.41 7.72 29.85
C GLU A 150 -18.23 6.52 30.79
N LYS A 151 -17.24 5.66 30.52
CA LYS A 151 -16.90 4.51 31.38
C LYS A 151 -16.40 4.95 32.76
N SER A 152 -15.55 5.99 32.81
CA SER A 152 -15.02 6.52 34.08
C SER A 152 -16.06 7.31 34.89
N GLY A 153 -17.04 7.95 34.23
CA GLY A 153 -18.18 8.59 34.89
C GLY A 153 -19.16 7.60 35.52
N LYS A 154 -19.40 6.45 34.86
CA LYS A 154 -20.27 5.38 35.39
C LYS A 154 -19.68 4.65 36.61
N ASN A 155 -18.35 4.57 36.72
CA ASN A 155 -17.68 3.93 37.87
C ASN A 155 -17.59 4.83 39.13
N LYS A 156 -18.06 6.08 39.05
CA LYS A 156 -18.07 7.05 40.17
C LYS A 156 -19.47 7.36 40.70
N SER A 157 -20.50 6.74 40.12
CA SER A 157 -21.89 6.73 40.58
C SER A 157 -22.21 5.40 41.22
#